data_AF-A0A081NXP0-F1
#
_entry.id   AF-A0A081NXP0-F1
#
_cell.length_a   1.000
_cell.length_b   1.000
_cell.length_c   1.000
_cell.angle_alpha   90.00
_cell.angle_beta   90.00
_cell.angle_gamma   90.00
#
_symmetry.space_group_name_H-M   'P 1'
#
loop_
_entity.id
_entity.type
_entity.pdbx_description
1 polymer ?
#
loop_
_entity_poly.entity_id
_entity_poly.type
_entity_poly.pdbx_seq_one_letter_code
_entity_poly.pdbx_strand_id
1 'polypeptide(L)'
;MSQTTLIVIIIDCLFVTIEAILLEMFKSRLEGPIAQHTKSWNQVRGRNKKKIKNYRFHQTYYAYNQIETQELKEIRILLKSYDTETTYFQIAVDLFVKFILPVGTFILGVFVSTTNNFLSIQSKNGSASLSDESSINELFSSIFVSFAPIAVIVTSLFLLSIVQNWCKHYRKKRITQHLLIIDQILEDRED
;
A
#
# COMPACT_ATOMS: atom_id res chain seq x y z
N MET A 1 15.87 -12.22 -19.55
CA MET A 1 15.17 -12.10 -18.25
C MET A 1 15.36 -13.39 -17.48
N SER A 2 15.84 -13.37 -16.24
CA SER A 2 15.95 -14.60 -15.44
C SER A 2 14.57 -15.12 -15.04
N GLN A 3 14.40 -16.44 -14.90
CA GLN A 3 13.15 -17.05 -14.41
C GLN A 3 12.71 -16.44 -13.07
N THR A 4 13.66 -16.09 -12.20
CA THR A 4 13.40 -15.42 -10.92
C THR A 4 12.74 -14.05 -11.09
N THR A 5 13.19 -13.23 -12.05
CA THR A 5 12.60 -11.92 -12.33
C THR A 5 11.15 -12.05 -12.82
N LEU A 6 10.88 -13.06 -13.65
CA LEU A 6 9.54 -13.32 -14.18
C LEU A 6 8.57 -13.76 -13.07
N ILE A 7 9.02 -14.62 -12.15
CA ILE A 7 8.23 -15.06 -10.99
C ILE A 7 7.89 -13.87 -10.08
N VAL A 8 8.86 -13.00 -9.77
CA VAL A 8 8.65 -11.82 -8.94
C VAL A 8 7.60 -10.89 -9.56
N ILE A 9 7.68 -10.62 -10.87
CA ILE A 9 6.70 -9.78 -11.57
C ILE A 9 5.29 -10.39 -11.50
N ILE A 10 5.15 -11.71 -11.66
CA ILE A 10 3.85 -12.37 -11.54
C ILE A 10 3.27 -12.21 -10.13
N ILE A 11 4.09 -12.40 -9.10
CA ILE A 11 3.67 -12.24 -7.70
C ILE A 11 3.24 -10.79 -7.43
N ASP A 12 4.03 -9.82 -7.90
CA ASP A 12 3.72 -8.39 -7.74
C ASP A 12 2.40 -8.02 -8.41
N CYS A 13 2.19 -8.48 -9.66
CA CYS A 13 0.95 -8.24 -10.40
C CYS A 13 -0.27 -8.87 -9.70
N LEU A 14 -0.13 -10.10 -9.21
CA LEU A 14 -1.21 -10.78 -8.46
C LEU A 14 -1.54 -10.02 -7.17
N PHE A 15 -0.52 -9.59 -6.42
CA PHE A 15 -0.72 -8.82 -5.20
C PHE A 15 -1.46 -7.50 -5.45
N VAL A 16 -1.00 -6.71 -6.43
CA VAL A 16 -1.64 -5.43 -6.79
C VAL A 16 -3.08 -5.65 -7.23
N THR A 17 -3.35 -6.72 -7.98
CA THR A 17 -4.71 -7.07 -8.42
C THR A 17 -5.61 -7.42 -7.23
N ILE A 18 -5.13 -8.22 -6.29
CA ILE A 18 -5.89 -8.59 -5.08
C ILE A 18 -6.20 -7.35 -4.25
N GLU A 19 -5.21 -6.49 -3.99
CA GLU A 19 -5.42 -5.23 -3.25
C GLU A 19 -6.41 -4.30 -3.98
N ALA A 20 -6.36 -4.22 -5.31
CA ALA A 20 -7.33 -3.45 -6.09
C ALA A 20 -8.76 -4.00 -5.96
N ILE A 21 -8.93 -5.32 -6.01
CA ILE A 21 -10.24 -5.97 -5.81
C ILE A 21 -10.77 -5.69 -4.39
N LEU A 22 -9.92 -5.82 -3.37
CA LEU A 22 -10.29 -5.53 -1.98
C LEU A 22 -10.68 -4.06 -1.80
N LEU A 23 -9.96 -3.14 -2.44
CA LEU A 23 -10.26 -1.71 -2.40
C LEU A 23 -11.62 -1.40 -3.04
N GLU A 24 -11.92 -2.02 -4.19
CA GLU A 24 -13.20 -1.83 -4.89
C GLU A 24 -14.36 -2.44 -4.10
N MET A 25 -14.18 -3.64 -3.53
CA MET A 25 -15.17 -4.23 -2.63
C MET A 25 -15.42 -3.35 -1.40
N PHE A 26 -14.36 -2.81 -0.79
CA PHE A 26 -14.47 -1.88 0.33
C PHE A 26 -15.24 -0.62 -0.07
N LYS A 27 -14.92 -0.02 -1.22
CA LYS A 27 -15.63 1.16 -1.73
C LYS A 27 -17.10 0.87 -1.99
N SER A 28 -17.42 -0.26 -2.61
CA SER A 28 -18.80 -0.68 -2.85
C SER A 28 -19.58 -0.87 -1.54
N ARG A 29 -18.97 -1.47 -0.52
CA ARG A 29 -19.57 -1.60 0.82
C ARG A 29 -19.75 -0.26 1.53
N LEU A 30 -18.79 0.67 1.37
CA LEU A 30 -18.81 1.99 1.99
C LEU A 30 -19.85 2.91 1.34
N GLU A 31 -19.91 2.92 0.01
CA GLU A 31 -20.78 3.79 -0.79
C GLU A 31 -22.16 3.18 -1.03
N GLY A 32 -22.32 1.86 -0.89
CA GLY A 32 -23.57 1.13 -1.12
C GLY A 32 -24.78 1.71 -0.39
N PRO A 33 -24.73 1.90 0.95
CA PRO A 33 -25.85 2.45 1.72
C PRO A 33 -26.26 3.86 1.28
N ILE A 34 -25.33 4.64 0.74
CA ILE A 34 -25.56 6.04 0.32
C ILE A 34 -25.71 6.19 -1.20
N ALA A 35 -25.61 5.11 -1.98
CA ALA A 35 -25.47 5.17 -3.43
C ALA A 35 -26.70 5.78 -4.11
N GLN A 36 -27.89 5.39 -3.66
CA GLN A 36 -29.15 5.91 -4.20
C GLN A 36 -29.31 7.41 -3.94
N HIS A 37 -29.04 7.87 -2.72
CA HIS A 37 -29.11 9.29 -2.37
C HIS A 37 -28.02 10.12 -3.05
N THR A 38 -26.83 9.56 -3.21
CA THR A 38 -25.72 10.15 -3.98
C THR A 38 -26.13 10.36 -5.45
N LYS A 39 -26.82 9.39 -6.06
CA LYS A 39 -27.35 9.49 -7.42
C LYS A 39 -28.45 10.56 -7.52
N SER A 40 -29.36 10.61 -6.55
CA SER A 40 -30.41 11.64 -6.48
C SER A 40 -29.81 13.05 -6.43
N TRP A 41 -28.78 13.27 -5.61
CA TRP A 41 -28.06 14.55 -5.54
C TRP A 41 -27.46 14.96 -6.89
N ASN A 42 -26.85 14.02 -7.61
CA ASN A 42 -26.28 14.26 -8.94
C ASN A 42 -27.35 14.65 -9.97
N GLN A 43 -28.56 14.07 -9.87
CA GLN A 43 -29.67 14.33 -10.80
C GLN A 43 -30.34 15.68 -10.52
N VAL A 44 -30.63 15.99 -9.25
CA VAL A 44 -31.28 17.25 -8.83
C VAL A 44 -30.42 18.46 -9.15
N ARG A 45 -29.09 18.31 -9.12
CA ARG A 45 -28.14 19.39 -9.46
C ARG A 45 -27.87 19.61 -10.94
N GLY A 46 -28.57 18.92 -11.83
CA GLY A 46 -28.46 19.10 -13.27
C GLY A 46 -28.47 20.58 -13.67
N ARG A 47 -27.33 21.05 -14.22
CA ARG A 47 -27.04 22.39 -14.79
C ARG A 47 -26.43 23.47 -13.88
N ASN A 48 -26.58 23.43 -12.55
CA ASN A 48 -25.98 24.46 -11.66
C ASN A 48 -24.84 23.90 -10.80
N LYS A 49 -23.77 23.43 -11.45
CA LYS A 49 -22.49 23.06 -10.78
C LYS A 49 -21.75 24.31 -10.29
N LYS A 50 -22.37 25.12 -9.41
CA LYS A 50 -21.65 26.17 -8.68
C LYS A 50 -20.54 25.50 -7.87
N LYS A 51 -19.35 26.11 -7.92
CA LYS A 51 -18.09 25.70 -7.28
C LYS A 51 -18.26 25.55 -5.75
N ILE A 52 -18.89 24.46 -5.31
CA ILE A 52 -18.86 24.07 -3.90
C ILE A 52 -17.45 23.55 -3.64
N LYS A 53 -16.72 24.23 -2.76
CA LYS A 53 -15.48 23.69 -2.19
C LYS A 53 -15.84 22.37 -1.47
N ASN A 54 -15.05 21.33 -1.65
CA ASN A 54 -15.29 20.00 -1.08
C ASN A 54 -16.61 19.33 -1.50
N TYR A 55 -16.89 19.31 -2.81
CA TYR A 55 -18.05 18.63 -3.40
C TYR A 55 -18.36 17.24 -2.82
N ARG A 56 -17.34 16.40 -2.65
CA ARG A 56 -17.49 15.03 -2.13
C ARG A 56 -18.03 15.02 -0.70
N PHE A 57 -17.56 15.91 0.17
CA PHE A 57 -18.02 15.99 1.55
C PHE A 57 -19.51 16.34 1.60
N HIS A 58 -19.94 17.39 0.88
CA HIS A 58 -21.33 17.82 0.87
C HIS A 58 -22.27 16.78 0.24
N GLN A 59 -21.82 16.06 -0.78
CA GLN A 59 -22.58 14.96 -1.36
C GLN A 59 -22.78 13.82 -0.36
N THR A 60 -21.73 13.40 0.33
CA THR A 60 -21.80 12.36 1.36
C THR A 60 -22.65 12.80 2.54
N TYR A 61 -22.50 14.04 3.00
CA TYR A 61 -23.32 14.64 4.06
C TYR A 61 -24.80 14.65 3.69
N TYR A 62 -25.14 15.15 2.49
CA TYR A 62 -26.52 15.11 1.99
C TYR A 62 -27.06 13.68 1.97
N ALA A 63 -26.27 12.73 1.48
CA ALA A 63 -26.73 11.35 1.35
C ALA A 63 -27.01 10.69 2.71
N TYR A 64 -26.14 10.87 3.70
CA TYR A 64 -26.38 10.40 5.06
C TYR A 64 -27.54 11.13 5.75
N ASN A 65 -27.76 12.41 5.44
CA ASN A 65 -28.86 13.16 6.03
C ASN A 65 -30.24 12.73 5.51
N GLN A 66 -30.32 11.95 4.42
CA GLN A 66 -31.59 11.38 3.94
C GLN A 66 -31.94 10.04 4.62
N ILE A 67 -31.00 9.46 5.37
CA ILE A 67 -31.17 8.16 6.03
C ILE A 67 -31.80 8.38 7.41
N GLU A 68 -32.66 7.45 7.83
CA GLU A 68 -33.28 7.47 9.16
C GLU A 68 -32.23 7.31 10.27
N THR A 69 -32.48 7.93 11.43
CA THR A 69 -31.50 7.96 12.54
C THR A 69 -31.12 6.56 13.03
N GLN A 70 -32.06 5.61 13.02
CA GLN A 70 -31.80 4.23 13.44
C GLN A 70 -30.88 3.50 12.46
N GLU A 71 -31.18 3.55 11.16
CA GLU A 71 -30.34 2.97 10.10
C GLU A 71 -28.95 3.62 10.08
N LEU A 72 -28.86 4.93 10.36
CA LEU A 72 -27.60 5.65 10.44
C LEU A 72 -26.72 5.14 11.59
N LYS A 73 -27.31 4.82 12.75
CA LYS A 73 -26.62 4.19 13.89
C LYS A 73 -26.11 2.79 13.53
N GLU A 74 -26.88 2.01 12.78
CA GLU A 74 -26.44 0.68 12.29
C GLU A 74 -25.25 0.80 11.32
N ILE A 75 -25.31 1.73 10.37
CA ILE A 75 -24.20 2.02 9.44
C ILE A 75 -22.96 2.45 10.23
N ARG A 76 -23.09 3.28 11.27
CA ARG A 76 -21.98 3.67 12.14
C ARG A 76 -21.30 2.46 12.79
N ILE A 77 -22.08 1.53 13.33
CA ILE A 77 -21.56 0.30 13.97
C ILE A 77 -20.81 -0.55 12.95
N LEU A 78 -21.40 -0.74 11.77
CA LEU A 78 -20.80 -1.51 10.68
C LEU A 78 -19.53 -0.85 10.11
N LEU A 79 -19.46 0.48 10.07
CA LEU A 79 -18.23 1.20 9.70
C LEU A 79 -17.14 1.06 10.76
N LYS A 80 -17.50 1.07 12.05
CA LYS A 80 -16.55 0.81 13.14
C LYS A 80 -15.98 -0.60 13.09
N SER A 81 -16.78 -1.62 12.74
CA SER A 81 -16.27 -2.98 12.59
C SER A 81 -15.27 -3.12 11.43
N TYR A 82 -15.43 -2.34 10.36
CA TYR A 82 -14.47 -2.34 9.25
C TYR A 82 -13.11 -1.71 9.57
N ASP A 83 -13.00 -0.85 10.60
CA ASP A 83 -11.71 -0.32 11.04
C ASP A 83 -10.84 -1.42 11.68
N THR A 84 -11.48 -2.47 12.21
CA THR A 84 -10.81 -3.62 12.85
C THR A 84 -10.56 -4.80 11.91
N GLU A 85 -11.15 -4.84 10.71
CA GLU A 85 -10.95 -5.94 9.76
C GLU A 85 -9.61 -5.83 9.03
N THR A 86 -8.57 -6.41 9.62
CA THR A 86 -7.36 -6.81 8.89
C THR A 86 -7.58 -8.19 8.27
N THR A 87 -7.44 -8.31 6.95
CA THR A 87 -7.54 -9.63 6.30
C THR A 87 -6.35 -10.51 6.68
N TYR A 88 -6.54 -11.83 6.77
CA TYR A 88 -5.45 -12.79 7.02
C TYR A 88 -4.27 -12.61 6.06
N PHE A 89 -4.58 -12.25 4.80
CA PHE A 89 -3.57 -11.94 3.78
C PHE A 89 -2.75 -10.69 4.13
N GLN A 90 -3.39 -9.62 4.60
CA GLN A 90 -2.67 -8.41 5.04
C GLN A 90 -1.78 -8.68 6.25
N ILE A 91 -2.22 -9.54 7.19
CA ILE A 91 -1.42 -9.96 8.33
C ILE A 91 -0.21 -10.79 7.86
N ALA A 92 -0.42 -11.74 6.96
CA ALA A 92 0.66 -12.56 6.40
C ALA A 92 1.71 -11.69 5.69
N VAL A 93 1.29 -10.72 4.90
CA VAL A 93 2.20 -9.79 4.20
C VAL A 93 2.90 -8.87 5.19
N ASP A 94 2.21 -8.34 6.20
CA ASP A 94 2.82 -7.49 7.23
C ASP A 94 3.87 -8.27 8.06
N LEU A 95 3.59 -9.52 8.41
CA LEU A 95 4.57 -10.43 9.03
C LEU A 95 5.74 -10.74 8.10
N PHE A 96 5.46 -11.00 6.83
CA PHE A 96 6.47 -11.32 5.83
C PHE A 96 7.40 -10.12 5.60
N VAL A 97 6.86 -8.91 5.49
CA VAL A 97 7.61 -7.65 5.38
C VAL A 97 8.42 -7.40 6.65
N LYS A 98 7.83 -7.53 7.84
CA LYS A 98 8.55 -7.37 9.11
C LYS A 98 9.66 -8.38 9.31
N PHE A 99 9.60 -9.54 8.66
CA PHE A 99 10.66 -10.55 8.68
C PHE A 99 11.73 -10.30 7.61
N ILE A 100 11.32 -9.95 6.39
CA ILE A 100 12.22 -9.69 5.27
C ILE A 100 13.00 -8.40 5.43
N LEU A 101 12.43 -7.34 6.01
CA LEU A 101 13.12 -6.06 6.12
C LEU A 101 14.38 -6.19 7.00
N PRO A 102 14.34 -6.81 8.19
CA PRO A 102 15.53 -7.13 8.98
C PRO A 102 16.51 -8.03 8.24
N VAL A 103 16.04 -9.11 7.62
CA VAL A 103 16.90 -10.07 6.89
C VAL A 103 17.56 -9.41 5.69
N GLY A 104 16.82 -8.60 4.93
CA GLY A 104 17.31 -7.82 3.81
C GLY A 104 18.34 -6.77 4.25
N THR A 105 18.07 -6.03 5.33
CA THR A 105 19.05 -5.09 5.90
C THR A 105 20.31 -5.80 6.39
N PHE A 106 20.18 -7.00 6.97
CA PHE A 106 21.31 -7.81 7.40
C PHE A 106 22.16 -8.27 6.22
N ILE A 107 21.54 -8.84 5.18
CA ILE A 107 22.23 -9.27 3.96
C ILE A 107 22.93 -8.10 3.28
N LEU A 108 22.27 -6.94 3.20
CA LEU A 108 22.81 -5.74 2.59
C LEU A 108 23.99 -5.18 3.43
N GLY A 109 23.92 -5.25 4.76
CA GLY A 109 25.01 -4.88 5.66
C GLY A 109 26.23 -5.81 5.51
N VAL A 110 26.02 -7.12 5.45
CA VAL A 110 27.08 -8.11 5.17
C VAL A 110 27.74 -7.80 3.82
N PHE A 111 26.93 -7.48 2.81
CA PHE A 111 27.41 -7.16 1.48
C PHE A 111 28.27 -5.89 1.46
N VAL A 112 27.75 -4.77 1.96
CA VAL A 112 28.48 -3.49 2.03
C VAL A 112 29.80 -3.64 2.79
N SER A 113 29.78 -4.37 3.91
CA SER A 113 30.99 -4.68 4.69
C SER A 113 32.00 -5.48 3.87
N THR A 114 31.55 -6.53 3.17
CA THR A 114 32.41 -7.38 2.35
C THR A 114 33.01 -6.61 1.17
N THR A 115 32.21 -5.81 0.46
CA THR A 115 32.67 -4.98 -0.67
C THR A 115 33.67 -3.91 -0.21
N ASN A 116 33.39 -3.22 0.89
CA ASN A 116 34.31 -2.22 1.44
C ASN A 116 35.63 -2.84 1.91
N ASN A 117 35.57 -4.00 2.58
CA ASN A 117 36.78 -4.70 3.00
C ASN A 117 37.60 -5.16 1.78
N PHE A 118 36.96 -5.68 0.74
CA PHE A 118 37.63 -6.12 -0.48
C PHE A 118 38.29 -4.94 -1.24
N LEU A 119 37.57 -3.83 -1.42
CA LEU A 119 38.12 -2.59 -1.98
C LEU A 119 39.29 -2.05 -1.15
N SER A 120 39.20 -2.12 0.19
CA SER A 120 40.28 -1.67 1.06
C SER A 120 41.55 -2.52 0.93
N ILE A 121 41.40 -3.84 0.76
CA ILE A 121 42.52 -4.77 0.54
C ILE A 121 43.14 -4.51 -0.84
N GLN A 122 42.32 -4.26 -1.86
CA GLN A 122 42.80 -3.92 -3.20
C GLN A 122 43.56 -2.58 -3.22
N SER A 123 43.06 -1.56 -2.52
CA SER A 123 43.74 -0.25 -2.41
C SER A 123 45.11 -0.35 -1.75
N LYS A 124 45.32 -1.35 -0.87
CA LYS A 124 46.60 -1.63 -0.21
C LYS A 124 47.55 -2.48 -1.06
N ASN A 125 47.03 -3.31 -1.96
CA ASN A 125 47.81 -4.26 -2.77
C ASN A 125 48.02 -3.81 -4.24
N GLY A 126 47.56 -2.61 -4.63
CA GLY A 126 47.56 -2.07 -6.00
C GLY A 126 48.91 -1.82 -6.67
N SER A 127 49.97 -2.53 -6.31
CA SER A 127 51.29 -2.48 -6.97
C SER A 127 51.77 -3.81 -7.56
N ALA A 128 50.92 -4.85 -7.61
CA ALA A 128 51.30 -6.16 -8.17
C ALA A 128 50.30 -6.70 -9.22
N SER A 129 50.70 -6.59 -10.49
CA SER A 129 50.33 -7.43 -11.65
C SER A 129 48.94 -7.30 -12.31
N LEU A 130 48.96 -7.02 -13.62
CA LEU A 130 47.85 -6.98 -14.58
C LEU A 130 47.10 -8.31 -14.77
N SER A 131 47.58 -9.42 -14.19
CA SER A 131 46.92 -10.73 -14.24
C SER A 131 45.86 -10.93 -13.15
N ASP A 132 45.91 -10.16 -12.07
CA ASP A 132 44.89 -10.21 -11.00
C ASP A 132 43.64 -9.36 -11.33
N GLU A 133 43.73 -8.40 -12.25
CA GLU A 133 42.57 -7.60 -12.66
C GLU A 133 41.46 -8.43 -13.33
N SER A 134 41.79 -9.50 -14.06
CA SER A 134 40.80 -10.35 -14.72
C SER A 134 40.06 -11.26 -13.74
N SER A 135 40.77 -11.86 -12.78
CA SER A 135 40.17 -12.71 -11.72
C SER A 135 39.28 -11.88 -10.78
N ILE A 136 39.66 -10.63 -10.52
CA ILE A 136 38.88 -9.68 -9.74
C ILE A 136 37.60 -9.28 -10.48
N ASN A 137 37.67 -8.96 -11.77
CA ASN A 137 36.48 -8.64 -12.57
C ASN A 137 35.52 -9.83 -12.68
N GLU A 138 36.02 -11.07 -12.72
CA GLU A 138 35.19 -12.28 -12.67
C GLU A 138 34.51 -12.48 -11.31
N LEU A 139 35.22 -12.23 -10.20
CA LEU A 139 34.63 -12.26 -8.86
C LEU A 139 33.58 -11.17 -8.67
N PHE A 140 33.85 -9.93 -9.10
CA PHE A 140 32.86 -8.85 -9.06
C PHE A 140 31.65 -9.15 -9.95
N SER A 141 31.87 -9.68 -11.15
CA SER A 141 30.80 -10.15 -12.04
C SER A 141 29.96 -11.23 -11.38
N SER A 142 30.59 -12.24 -10.78
CA SER A 142 29.90 -13.33 -10.07
C SER A 142 29.07 -12.82 -8.89
N ILE A 143 29.65 -11.94 -8.07
CA ILE A 143 28.97 -11.29 -6.95
C ILE A 143 27.79 -10.45 -7.43
N PHE A 144 27.94 -9.68 -8.50
CA PHE A 144 26.88 -8.84 -9.05
C PHE A 144 25.73 -9.68 -9.63
N VAL A 145 26.06 -10.79 -10.31
CA VAL A 145 25.09 -11.75 -10.83
C VAL A 145 24.32 -12.44 -9.70
N SER A 146 24.98 -12.76 -8.57
CA SER A 146 24.31 -13.29 -7.37
C SER A 146 23.49 -12.24 -6.61
N PHE A 147 23.88 -10.96 -6.65
CA PHE A 147 23.19 -9.87 -5.97
C PHE A 147 21.94 -9.38 -6.71
N ALA A 148 21.98 -9.34 -8.04
CA ALA A 148 20.87 -8.90 -8.87
C ALA A 148 19.52 -9.53 -8.49
N PRO A 149 19.36 -10.85 -8.30
CA PRO A 149 18.07 -11.43 -7.89
C PRO A 149 17.66 -11.03 -6.47
N ILE A 150 18.61 -10.90 -5.54
CA ILE A 150 18.32 -10.49 -4.16
C ILE A 150 17.82 -9.04 -4.13
N ALA A 151 18.51 -8.14 -4.85
CA ALA A 151 18.11 -6.75 -4.97
C ALA A 151 16.73 -6.59 -5.61
N VAL A 152 16.42 -7.40 -6.65
CA VAL A 152 15.09 -7.42 -7.28
C VAL A 152 14.01 -7.85 -6.27
N ILE A 153 14.25 -8.91 -5.50
CA ILE A 153 13.31 -9.40 -4.48
C ILE A 153 13.10 -8.35 -3.38
N VAL A 154 14.17 -7.77 -2.84
CA VAL A 154 14.08 -6.74 -1.78
C VAL A 154 13.35 -5.50 -2.29
N THR A 155 13.63 -5.06 -3.52
CA THR A 155 12.96 -3.89 -4.11
C THR A 155 11.47 -4.15 -4.37
N SER A 156 11.12 -5.32 -4.90
CA SER A 156 9.71 -5.74 -5.07
C SER A 156 8.99 -5.73 -3.73
N LEU A 157 9.55 -6.35 -2.70
CA LEU A 157 8.92 -6.43 -1.37
C LEU A 157 8.76 -5.04 -0.73
N PHE A 158 9.72 -4.16 -0.93
CA PHE A 158 9.61 -2.76 -0.50
C PHE A 158 8.45 -2.04 -1.21
N LEU A 159 8.31 -2.20 -2.53
CA LEU A 159 7.20 -1.63 -3.29
C LEU A 159 5.85 -2.19 -2.84
N LEU A 160 5.74 -3.51 -2.64
CA LEU A 160 4.52 -4.15 -2.13
C LEU A 160 4.12 -3.58 -0.75
N SER A 161 5.12 -3.37 0.12
CA SER A 161 4.91 -2.76 1.45
C SER A 161 4.35 -1.34 1.35
N ILE A 162 4.88 -0.53 0.42
CA ILE A 162 4.38 0.83 0.19
C ILE A 162 2.94 0.80 -0.31
N VAL A 163 2.63 -0.06 -1.29
CA VAL A 163 1.27 -0.20 -1.83
C VAL A 163 0.30 -0.61 -0.73
N GLN A 164 0.65 -1.61 0.08
CA GLN A 164 -0.19 -2.06 1.19
C GLN A 164 -0.45 -0.96 2.22
N ASN A 165 0.60 -0.22 2.61
CA ASN A 165 0.47 0.85 3.58
C ASN A 165 -0.37 2.01 3.03
N TRP A 166 -0.22 2.34 1.74
CA TRP A 166 -1.08 3.32 1.08
C TRP A 166 -2.54 2.86 1.10
N CYS A 167 -2.85 1.65 0.65
CA CYS A 167 -4.20 1.08 0.65
C CYS A 167 -4.83 1.13 2.05
N LYS A 168 -4.08 0.71 3.09
CA LYS A 168 -4.52 0.76 4.49
C LYS A 168 -4.80 2.18 4.95
N HIS A 169 -3.88 3.12 4.68
CA HIS A 169 -4.05 4.53 5.03
C HIS A 169 -5.27 5.14 4.33
N TYR A 170 -5.48 4.84 3.04
CA TYR A 170 -6.62 5.33 2.28
C TYR A 170 -7.94 4.79 2.83
N ARG A 171 -8.03 3.48 3.13
CA ARG A 171 -9.21 2.87 3.76
C ARG A 171 -9.52 3.54 5.09
N LYS A 172 -8.55 3.64 6.00
CA LYS A 172 -8.73 4.27 7.31
C LYS A 172 -9.21 5.71 7.18
N LYS A 173 -8.54 6.51 6.35
CA LYS A 173 -8.94 7.90 6.10
C LYS A 173 -10.38 8.02 5.61
N ARG A 174 -10.82 7.13 4.70
CA ARG A 174 -12.20 7.11 4.19
C ARG A 174 -13.21 6.72 5.26
N ILE A 175 -12.95 5.67 6.05
CA ILE A 175 -13.82 5.26 7.16
C ILE A 175 -13.98 6.41 8.15
N THR A 176 -12.87 7.01 8.58
CA THR A 176 -12.90 8.14 9.52
C THR A 176 -13.71 9.32 8.98
N GLN A 177 -13.58 9.65 7.69
CA GLN A 177 -14.39 10.71 7.08
C GLN A 177 -15.89 10.42 7.12
N HIS A 178 -16.30 9.20 6.79
CA HIS A 178 -17.72 8.81 6.84
C HIS A 178 -18.24 8.79 8.28
N LEU A 179 -17.46 8.27 9.24
CA LEU A 179 -17.82 8.28 10.66
C LEU A 179 -17.99 9.71 11.20
N LEU A 180 -17.09 10.64 10.87
CA LEU A 180 -17.21 12.03 11.30
C LEU A 180 -18.48 12.71 10.75
N ILE A 181 -18.84 12.42 9.50
CA ILE A 181 -20.08 12.96 8.90
C ILE A 181 -21.31 12.39 9.60
N ILE A 182 -21.31 11.08 9.86
CA ILE A 182 -22.42 10.41 10.54
C ILE A 182 -22.57 10.94 11.97
N ASP A 183 -21.46 11.08 12.71
CA ASP A 183 -21.46 11.55 14.08
C ASP A 183 -22.02 12.99 14.16
N GLN A 184 -21.60 13.87 13.25
CA GLN A 184 -22.17 15.23 13.16
C GLN A 184 -23.68 15.23 12.90
N ILE A 185 -24.17 14.38 11.97
CA ILE A 185 -25.60 14.32 11.64
C ILE A 185 -26.41 13.77 12.82
N LEU A 186 -25.85 12.83 13.60
CA LEU A 186 -26.50 12.31 14.79
C LEU A 186 -26.58 13.38 15.89
N GLU A 187 -25.51 14.14 16.11
CA GLU A 187 -25.49 15.26 17.05
C GLU A 187 -26.53 16.33 16.65
N ASP A 188 -26.54 16.76 15.38
CA ASP A 188 -27.47 17.77 14.86
C ASP A 188 -28.97 17.36 14.92
N ARG A 189 -29.28 16.08 15.18
CA ARG A 189 -30.66 15.53 15.26
C ARG A 189 -31.11 15.20 16.68
N GLU A 190 -30.17 15.10 17.62
CA GLU A 190 -30.46 14.84 19.04
C GLU A 190 -30.76 16.14 19.80
N ASP A 191 -30.44 17.31 19.20
CA ASP A 191 -30.87 18.67 19.60
C ASP A 191 -32.22 19.08 18.99
#